data_AF-A0A653TA41-F1
#
_entry.id   AF-A0A653TA41-F1
#
_cell.length_a   1.000
_cell.length_b   1.000
_cell.length_c   1.000
_cell.angle_alpha   90.00
_cell.angle_beta   90.00
_cell.angle_gamma   90.00
#
_symmetry.space_group_name_H-M   'P 1'
#
loop_
_entity.id
_entity.type
_entity.pdbx_description
1 polymer ?
#
loop_
_entity_poly.entity_id
_entity_poly.type
_entity_poly.pdbx_seq_one_letter_code
_entity_poly.pdbx_strand_id
1 'polypeptide(L)' 'MIKRHSDVVLEITAYDSHTVENDLNAAVDMVRQYAMQEGRHGIMVTQHGYTSYTVAVSRDVPYGQTHERREPGTGR' A
#
# COMPACT_ATOMS: atom_id res chain seq x y z
N MET A 1 -10.78 -16.01 19.40
CA MET A 1 -10.19 -15.94 18.04
C MET A 1 -9.80 -14.50 17.74
N ILE A 2 -8.58 -14.10 18.08
CA ILE A 2 -8.12 -12.73 17.82
C ILE A 2 -7.63 -12.73 16.36
N LYS A 3 -8.48 -12.31 15.41
CA LYS A 3 -8.03 -11.98 14.06
C LYS A 3 -7.18 -10.73 14.21
N ARG A 4 -5.86 -10.90 14.35
CA ARG A 4 -4.91 -9.80 14.14
C ARG A 4 -5.03 -9.40 12.68
N HIS A 5 -5.93 -8.46 12.36
CA HIS A 5 -5.86 -7.67 11.12
C HIS A 5 -4.70 -6.71 11.29
N SER A 6 -3.48 -7.23 11.29
CA SER A 6 -2.31 -6.38 11.14
C SER A 6 -2.12 -6.11 9.65
N ASP A 7 -3.15 -5.63 8.98
CA ASP A 7 -2.99 -4.96 7.70
C ASP A 7 -2.24 -3.66 8.07
N VAL A 8 -0.91 -3.69 7.99
CA VAL A 8 -0.13 -2.45 8.05
C VAL A 8 -0.59 -1.63 6.85
N VAL A 9 -1.22 -0.49 7.11
CA VAL A 9 -1.71 0.45 6.11
C VAL A 9 -0.98 1.77 6.30
N LEU A 10 -0.24 2.20 5.28
CA LEU A 10 0.38 3.52 5.20
C LEU A 10 -0.38 4.35 4.17
N GLU A 11 -1.04 5.42 4.63
CA GLU A 11 -1.65 6.42 3.76
C GLU A 11 -0.61 7.51 3.43
N ILE A 12 -0.57 7.89 2.17
CA ILE A 12 0.37 8.84 1.60
C ILE A 12 -0.44 9.94 0.94
N THR A 13 -0.23 11.16 1.40
CA THR A 13 -0.86 12.35 0.81
C THR A 13 0.21 13.41 0.63
N ALA A 14 0.50 13.79 -0.61
CA ALA A 14 1.50 14.82 -0.89
C ALA A 14 1.04 15.76 -2.00
N TYR A 15 1.38 17.05 -1.86
CA TYR A 15 0.92 18.11 -2.76
C TYR A 15 1.78 18.24 -4.03
N ASP A 16 2.91 17.52 -4.08
CA ASP A 16 3.88 17.57 -5.16
C ASP A 16 4.24 16.15 -5.62
N SER A 17 4.30 15.93 -6.93
CA SER A 17 4.54 14.63 -7.56
C SER A 17 5.89 14.02 -7.17
N HIS A 18 6.95 14.81 -7.04
CA HIS A 18 8.26 14.27 -6.62
C HIS A 18 8.22 13.80 -5.16
N THR A 19 7.49 14.52 -4.31
CA THR A 19 7.32 14.14 -2.90
C THR A 19 6.48 12.88 -2.77
N VAL A 20 5.40 12.75 -3.55
CA VAL A 20 4.58 11.53 -3.62
C VAL A 20 5.44 10.31 -3.97
N GLU A 21 6.27 10.39 -5.01
CA GLU A 21 7.09 9.26 -5.43
C GLU A 21 8.10 8.83 -4.35
N ASN A 22 8.75 9.79 -3.70
CA ASN A 22 9.71 9.47 -2.64
C ASN A 22 9.03 8.83 -1.42
N ASP A 23 7.90 9.40 -0.97
CA ASP A 23 7.14 8.89 0.16
C ASP A 23 6.53 7.52 -0.14
N LEU A 24 6.03 7.32 -1.37
CA LEU A 24 5.54 6.04 -1.88
C LEU A 24 6.62 4.97 -1.89
N ASN A 25 7.83 5.29 -2.35
CA ASN A 25 8.95 4.36 -2.30
C ASN A 25 9.32 3.99 -0.85
N ALA A 26 9.36 4.97 0.06
CA ALA A 26 9.66 4.72 1.46
C ALA A 26 8.58 3.85 2.14
N ALA A 27 7.30 4.14 1.86
CA ALA A 27 6.18 3.37 2.37
C ALA A 27 6.18 1.93 1.84
N VAL A 28 6.43 1.73 0.56
CA VAL A 28 6.55 0.39 -0.04
C VAL A 28 7.69 -0.38 0.59
N ASP A 29 8.85 0.24 0.84
CA ASP A 29 9.96 -0.45 1.51
C ASP A 29 9.58 -0.86 2.94
N MET A 30 9.00 0.04 3.74
CA MET A 30 8.55 -0.28 5.10
C MET A 30 7.52 -1.42 5.13
N VAL A 31 6.52 -1.36 4.24
CA VAL A 31 5.49 -2.39 4.13
C VAL A 31 6.09 -3.70 3.60
N ARG A 32 7.07 -3.65 2.73
CA ARG A 32 7.82 -4.83 2.26
C ARG A 32 8.59 -5.49 3.38
N GLN A 33 9.30 -4.74 4.20
CA GLN A 33 10.00 -5.29 5.37
C GLN A 33 9.02 -5.96 6.33
N TYR A 34 7.81 -5.39 6.49
CA TYR A 34 6.76 -6.00 7.29
C TYR A 34 6.20 -7.29 6.66
N ALA A 35 5.91 -7.26 5.35
CA ALA A 35 5.44 -8.42 4.60
C ALA A 35 6.46 -9.57 4.61
N MET A 36 7.76 -9.27 4.58
CA MET A 36 8.85 -10.24 4.73
C MET A 36 8.91 -10.84 6.13
N GLN A 37 8.72 -10.03 7.17
CA GLN A 37 8.66 -10.53 8.56
C GLN A 37 7.44 -11.43 8.79
N GLU A 38 6.29 -11.09 8.20
CA GLU A 38 5.10 -11.92 8.28
C GLU A 38 5.19 -13.17 7.39
N GLY A 39 5.86 -13.06 6.24
CA GLY A 39 6.14 -14.14 5.30
C GLY A 39 4.88 -14.75 4.66
N ARG A 40 3.76 -14.04 4.67
CA ARG A 40 2.43 -14.59 4.38
C ARG A 40 1.72 -13.92 3.21
N HIS A 41 1.88 -12.60 3.08
CA HIS A 41 1.07 -11.75 2.21
C HIS A 41 1.95 -10.78 1.42
N GLY A 42 1.44 -10.30 0.29
CA GLY A 42 2.11 -9.32 -0.55
C GLY A 42 1.67 -7.88 -0.26
N ILE A 43 2.07 -6.97 -1.13
CA ILE A 43 1.84 -5.53 -0.97
C ILE A 43 0.74 -5.08 -1.95
N MET A 44 -0.26 -4.36 -1.46
CA MET A 44 -1.30 -3.70 -2.26
C MET A 44 -1.10 -2.20 -2.18
N VAL A 45 -0.87 -1.57 -3.32
CA VAL A 45 -0.83 -0.12 -3.48
C VAL A 45 -2.17 0.32 -4.06
N THR A 46 -2.92 1.14 -3.34
CA THR A 46 -4.21 1.67 -3.76
C THR A 46 -4.08 3.16 -4.04
N GLN A 47 -4.28 3.57 -5.30
CA GLN A 47 -4.33 4.97 -5.68
C GLN A 47 -5.77 5.49 -5.51
N HIS A 48 -5.98 6.36 -4.53
CA HIS A 48 -7.27 7.01 -4.27
C HIS A 48 -7.46 8.28 -5.12
N GLY A 49 -6.37 8.96 -5.48
CA GLY A 49 -6.39 10.17 -6.29
C GLY A 49 -5.02 10.48 -6.90
N TYR A 50 -4.88 11.66 -7.52
CA TYR A 50 -3.62 12.08 -8.12
C TYR A 50 -2.48 12.23 -7.11
N THR A 51 -2.82 12.58 -5.87
CA THR A 51 -1.89 12.90 -4.78
C THR A 51 -2.09 12.01 -3.55
N SER A 52 -2.96 11.01 -3.65
CA SER A 52 -3.39 10.19 -2.52
C SER A 52 -3.24 8.71 -2.84
N TYR A 53 -2.41 8.02 -2.06
CA TYR A 53 -2.08 6.62 -2.22
C TYR A 53 -2.12 5.93 -0.86
N THR A 54 -2.39 4.63 -0.87
CA THR A 54 -2.39 3.79 0.32
C THR A 54 -1.56 2.56 0.02
N VAL A 55 -0.59 2.24 0.85
CA VAL A 55 0.24 1.05 0.72
C VAL A 55 -0.05 0.13 1.89
N ALA A 56 -0.48 -1.09 1.62
CA ALA A 56 -0.82 -2.03 2.67
C ALA A 56 -0.34 -3.46 2.40
N VAL A 57 -0.09 -4.24 3.45
CA VAL A 57 0.02 -5.69 3.30
C VAL A 57 -1.38 -6.24 3.07
N SER A 58 -1.60 -6.99 2.00
CA SER A 58 -2.91 -7.55 1.68
C SER A 58 -2.84 -9.02 1.39
N ARG A 59 -3.76 -9.77 2.00
CA ARG A 59 -3.95 -11.21 1.74
C ARG A 59 -4.46 -11.52 0.33
N ASP A 60 -4.98 -10.51 -0.37
CA ASP A 60 -5.38 -10.62 -1.78
C ASP A 60 -4.15 -10.70 -2.70
N VAL A 61 -2.99 -10.26 -2.19
CA VAL A 61 -1.72 -10.27 -2.92
C VAL A 61 -0.86 -11.44 -2.41
N PRO A 62 -0.37 -12.30 -3.30
CA PRO A 62 0.55 -13.37 -2.92
C PRO A 62 1.85 -12.80 -2.34
N TYR A 63 2.43 -13.50 -1.37
CA TYR A 63 3.76 -13.15 -0.86
C TYR A 63 4.78 -13.03 -2.00
N GLY A 64 5.60 -11.97 -1.95
CA GLY A 64 6.57 -11.66 -2.98
C GLY A 64 6.02 -10.91 -4.20
N GLN A 65 4.72 -10.59 -4.22
CA GLN A 65 4.12 -9.71 -5.23
C GLN A 65 3.72 -8.35 -4.65
N THR A 66 3.74 -7.36 -5.54
CA THR A 66 3.17 -6.03 -5.32
C THR A 66 2.11 -5.82 -6.39
N HIS A 67 0.89 -5.52 -5.98
CA HIS A 67 -0.22 -5.18 -6.87
C HIS A 67 -0.58 -3.72 -6.69
N GLU A 68 -0.86 -3.05 -7.80
CA GLU A 68 -1.38 -1.70 -7.82
C GLU A 68 -2.86 -1.72 -8.22
N ARG A 69 -3.67 -0.98 -7.47
CA ARG A 69 -5.09 -0.80 -7.71
C ARG A 69 -5.36 0.70 -7.78
N ARG A 70 -5.87 1.17 -8.90
CA ARG A 70 -6.48 2.50 -8.94
C ARG A 70 -7.93 2.37 -8.48
N GLU A 71 -8.32 3.09 -7.44
CA GLU A 71 -9.75 3.22 -7.16
C GLU A 71 -10.38 3.94 -8.36
N PRO A 72 -11.44 3.38 -8.95
CA PRO A 72 -12.19 4.10 -9.95
C PRO A 72 -12.72 5.34 -9.26
N GLY A 73 -12.13 6.50 -9.59
CA GLY A 73 -12.66 7.78 -9.14
C GLY A 73 -14.15 7.74 -9.42
N THR A 74 -14.97 7.92 -8.38
CA THR A 74 -16.42 7.90 -8.52
C THR A 74 -16.78 9.07 -9.43
N GLY A 75 -16.79 8.80 -10.74
CA GLY A 75 -17.27 9.69 -11.75
C GLY A 75 -18.76 9.85 -11.51
N ARG A 76 -19.13 11.01 -10.98
CA ARG A 76 -20.47 11.56 -11.12
C ARG A 76 -20.40 12.69 -12.12
#